data_AF-A0A519L2E8-F1
#
_entry.id   AF-A0A519L2E8-F1
#
_cell.length_a   1.000
_cell.length_b   1.000
_cell.length_c   1.000
_cell.angle_alpha   90.00
_cell.angle_beta   90.00
_cell.angle_gamma   90.00
#
_symmetry.space_group_name_H-M   'P 1'
#
loop_
_entity.id
_entity.type
_entity.pdbx_description
1 polymer ?
#
loop_
_entity_poly.entity_id
_entity_poly.type
_entity_poly.pdbx_seq_one_letter_code
_entity_poly.pdbx_strand_id
1 'polypeptide(L)' 'EEKRLYRHRIFPDVSRNGDWTAVGHYTQLVWSRTTHVGCAVVSRGDRSVLACRYNPPGNIDGFRAY' A
#
# COMPACT_ATOMS: atom_id res chain seq x y z
N GLU A 1 5.90 6.79 7.70
CA GLU A 1 6.10 5.91 8.88
C GLU A 1 6.17 4.43 8.51
N GLU A 2 5.27 3.95 7.64
CA GLU A 2 5.23 2.56 7.14
C GLU A 2 6.57 2.05 6.57
N LYS A 3 7.28 2.87 5.78
CA LYS A 3 8.60 2.50 5.20
C LYS A 3 9.61 2.01 6.24
N ARG A 4 9.54 2.49 7.48
CA ARG A 4 10.44 2.05 8.57
C ARG A 4 10.12 0.61 9.01
N LEU A 5 8.84 0.25 9.00
CA LEU A 5 8.35 -1.08 9.35
C LEU A 5 8.41 -2.05 8.16
N TYR A 6 8.55 -1.57 6.93
CA TYR A 6 8.64 -2.41 5.75
C TYR A 6 9.88 -3.34 5.77
N ARG A 7 9.66 -4.59 5.34
CA ARG A 7 10.67 -5.60 5.03
C ARG A 7 10.49 -6.02 3.58
N HIS A 8 11.60 -6.06 2.84
CA HIS A 8 11.60 -6.49 1.46
C HIS A 8 11.48 -8.03 1.35
N ARG A 9 10.23 -8.51 1.41
CA ARG A 9 9.82 -9.92 1.45
C ARG A 9 8.53 -10.13 0.64
N ILE A 10 8.08 -11.37 0.57
CA ILE A 10 6.80 -11.72 -0.07
C ILE A 10 5.63 -11.29 0.82
N PHE A 11 4.58 -10.74 0.23
CA PHE A 11 3.35 -10.43 0.95
C PHE A 11 2.67 -11.73 1.42
N PRO A 12 2.13 -11.80 2.67
CA PRO A 12 2.01 -10.73 3.67
C PRO A 12 3.18 -10.57 4.67
N ASP A 13 4.30 -11.30 4.54
CA ASP A 13 5.49 -11.18 5.42
C ASP A 13 6.33 -9.90 5.15
N VAL A 14 5.67 -8.77 4.95
CA VAL A 14 6.26 -7.49 4.52
C VAL A 14 6.52 -6.51 5.68
N SER A 15 6.19 -6.90 6.91
CA SER A 15 6.29 -6.01 8.08
C SER A 15 7.24 -6.52 9.16
N ARG A 16 7.97 -5.59 9.81
CA ARG A 16 8.92 -5.89 10.89
C ARG A 16 8.26 -6.44 12.15
N ASN A 17 7.01 -6.07 12.41
CA ASN A 17 6.26 -6.48 13.60
C ASN A 17 5.27 -7.62 13.32
N GLY A 18 5.28 -8.19 12.11
CA GLY A 18 4.36 -9.27 11.70
C GLY A 18 2.96 -8.81 11.28
N ASP A 19 2.62 -7.53 11.45
CA ASP A 19 1.35 -6.95 11.00
C ASP A 19 1.52 -6.29 9.62
N TRP A 20 1.03 -6.95 8.58
CA TRP A 20 1.12 -6.43 7.20
C TRP A 20 0.29 -5.16 7.00
N THR A 21 -0.77 -4.95 7.78
CA THR A 21 -1.65 -3.79 7.63
C THR A 21 -0.92 -2.49 7.98
N ALA A 22 0.06 -2.57 8.88
CA ALA A 22 0.95 -1.46 9.25
C ALA A 22 1.87 -0.97 8.11
N VAL A 23 1.94 -1.68 6.98
CA VAL A 23 2.75 -1.30 5.81
C VAL A 23 2.00 -1.41 4.48
N GLY A 24 0.69 -1.70 4.52
CA GLY A 24 -0.10 -2.06 3.35
C GLY A 24 -0.25 -0.93 2.32
N HIS A 25 -0.28 0.34 2.77
CA HIS A 25 -0.35 1.47 1.85
C HIS A 25 1.00 1.67 1.15
N TYR A 26 2.11 1.56 1.89
CA TYR A 26 3.45 1.64 1.33
C TYR A 26 3.70 0.55 0.29
N THR A 27 3.37 -0.70 0.60
CA THR A 27 3.58 -1.82 -0.34
C THR A 27 2.75 -1.67 -1.60
N GLN A 28 1.53 -1.14 -1.52
CA GLN A 28 0.72 -0.83 -2.70
C GLN A 28 1.33 0.31 -3.54
N LEU A 29 1.84 1.37 -2.91
CA LEU A 29 2.47 2.49 -3.61
C LEU A 29 3.72 2.09 -4.40
N VAL A 30 4.52 1.16 -3.86
CA VAL A 30 5.76 0.70 -4.51
C VAL A 30 5.60 -0.60 -5.28
N TRP A 31 4.36 -1.04 -5.53
CA TRP A 31 4.08 -2.30 -6.20
C TRP A 31 4.45 -2.22 -7.70
N SER A 32 5.52 -2.89 -8.11
CA SER A 32 6.16 -2.79 -9.43
C SER A 32 5.25 -3.12 -10.60
N ARG A 33 4.26 -4.00 -10.39
CA ARG A 33 3.27 -4.36 -11.42
C ARG A 33 2.10 -3.39 -11.52
N THR A 34 1.93 -2.48 -10.56
CA THR A 34 0.91 -1.42 -10.63
C THR A 34 1.38 -0.38 -11.63
N THR A 35 0.57 -0.11 -12.65
CA THR A 35 0.93 0.81 -13.73
C THR A 35 0.01 2.03 -13.81
N HIS A 36 -1.16 1.96 -13.17
CA HIS A 36 -2.14 3.03 -13.16
C HIS A 36 -2.61 3.29 -11.74
N VAL A 37 -2.78 4.57 -11.42
CA VAL A 37 -3.38 5.03 -10.18
C VAL A 37 -4.41 6.11 -10.48
N GLY A 38 -5.57 6.01 -9.83
CA GLY A 38 -6.60 7.04 -9.86
C GLY A 38 -6.99 7.39 -8.43
N CYS A 39 -6.95 8.66 -8.07
CA CYS A 39 -7.26 9.13 -6.73
C CYS A 39 -8.37 10.18 -6.75
N ALA A 40 -9.16 10.21 -5.68
CA ALA A 40 -10.14 11.25 -5.41
C ALA A 40 -10.03 11.68 -3.95
N VAL A 41 -10.25 12.97 -3.71
CA VAL A 41 -10.36 13.53 -2.36
C VAL A 41 -11.76 14.10 -2.17
N VAL A 42 -12.37 13.84 -1.02
CA VAL A 42 -13.64 14.43 -0.62
C VAL A 42 -13.47 15.08 0.75
N SER A 43 -13.88 16.34 0.87
CA SER A 43 -13.76 17.12 2.11
C SER A 43 -15.13 17.48 2.66
N ARG A 44 -15.29 17.39 3.99
CA ARG A 44 -16.48 17.83 4.73
C ARG A 44 -16.04 18.48 6.04
N GLY A 45 -16.12 19.81 6.11
CA GLY A 45 -15.64 20.57 7.26
C GLY A 45 -14.12 20.50 7.39
N ASP A 46 -13.64 20.13 8.57
CA ASP A 46 -12.23 19.94 8.91
C ASP A 46 -11.66 18.58 8.49
N ARG A 47 -12.49 17.70 7.93
CA ARG A 47 -12.10 16.34 7.52
C ARG A 47 -11.98 16.22 6.01
N SER A 48 -10.95 15.50 5.57
CA SER A 48 -10.77 15.08 4.19
C SER A 48 -10.49 13.59 4.11
N VAL A 49 -11.07 12.92 3.11
CA VAL A 49 -10.82 11.51 2.81
C VAL A 49 -10.16 11.43 1.44
N LEU A 50 -8.96 10.85 1.40
CA LEU A 50 -8.27 10.49 0.18
C LEU A 50 -8.50 9.00 -0.09
N ALA A 51 -9.01 8.68 -1.27
CA ALA A 51 -9.12 7.30 -1.75
C ALA A 51 -8.38 7.17 -3.08
N CYS A 52 -7.59 6.11 -3.22
CA CYS A 52 -6.89 5.77 -4.46
C CYS A 52 -7.23 4.35 -4.89
N ARG A 53 -7.34 4.13 -6.19
CA ARG A 53 -7.43 2.81 -6.83
C ARG A 53 -6.18 2.58 -7.67
N TYR A 54 -5.72 1.33 -7.68
CA TYR A 54 -4.49 0.90 -8.32
C TYR A 54 -4.79 -0.23 -9.32
N ASN A 55 -4.18 -0.17 -10.50
CA ASN A 55 -4.38 -1.18 -11.54
C ASN A 55 -3.07 -1.53 -12.28
N PRO A 56 -2.73 -2.82 -12.43
CA PRO A 56 -3.21 -3.96 -11.62
C PRO A 56 -3.05 -3.72 -10.11
N PRO A 57 -3.86 -4.36 -9.24
CA PRO A 57 -3.74 -4.20 -7.80
C PRO A 57 -2.43 -4.80 -7.26
N GLY A 58 -1.96 -4.25 -6.14
CA GLY A 58 -0.82 -4.78 -5.39
C GLY A 58 -1.25 -5.62 -4.19
N ASN A 59 -0.32 -5.86 -3.27
CA ASN A 59 -0.54 -6.62 -2.03
C ASN A 59 -1.12 -8.02 -2.29
N ILE A 60 -0.59 -8.69 -3.32
CA ILE A 60 -0.99 -10.04 -3.68
C ILE A 60 -0.09 -11.04 -2.96
N ASP A 61 -0.71 -11.98 -2.25
CA ASP A 61 -0.03 -13.06 -1.53
C ASP A 61 0.99 -13.79 -2.43
N GLY A 62 2.18 -14.02 -1.88
CA GLY A 62 3.28 -14.70 -2.57
C GLY A 62 4.13 -13.82 -3.48
N PHE A 63 3.78 -12.54 -3.67
CA PHE A 63 4.55 -11.61 -4.51
C PHE A 63 5.29 -10.55 -3.68
N ARG A 64 6.43 -10.07 -4.21
CA ARG A 64 7.15 -8.93 -3.67
C ARG A 64 6.57 -7.63 -4.21
N ALA A 65 6.71 -6.56 -3.43
CA ALA A 65 6.32 -5.24 -3.89
C ALA A 65 7.17 -4.76 -5.07
N TYR A 66 8.47 -5.04 -5.10
CA TYR A 66 9.35 -4.71 -6.23
C TYR A 66 10.48 -5.72 -6.35
#